data_AF-A0A512L4J1-F1
#
_entry.id   AF-A0A512L4J1-F1
#
_cell.length_a   1.000
_cell.length_b   1.000
_cell.length_c   1.000
_cell.angle_alpha   90.00
_cell.angle_beta   90.00
_cell.angle_gamma   90.00
#
_symmetry.space_group_name_H-M   'P 1'
#
loop_
_entity.id
_entity.type
_entity.pdbx_description
1 polymer ?
#
loop_
_entity_poly.entity_id
_entity_poly.type
_entity_poly.pdbx_seq_one_letter_code
_entity_poly.pdbx_strand_id
1 'polypeptide(L)'
;MAVGSKPGASVTLTQLAAALRQPLYTPSLGRRSCPLARPLLEGELEAEDALAALAKTAPVDGLVYSETQQSDQPLRLRDVPLHGHKRQFGTRLVYLHKDPTCS
;
A
#
# COMPACT_ATOMS: atom_id res chain seq x y z
N MET A 1 -4.27 -1.68 -3.80
CA MET A 1 -3.24 -1.68 -2.73
C MET A 1 -3.75 -2.58 -1.62
N ALA A 2 -2.89 -3.44 -1.07
CA ALA A 2 -3.18 -4.23 0.11
C ALA A 2 -2.18 -3.83 1.22
N VAL A 3 -2.63 -3.88 2.48
CA VAL A 3 -1.80 -3.58 3.65
C VAL A 3 -1.99 -4.68 4.69
N GLY A 4 -0.90 -5.11 5.31
CA GLY A 4 -0.91 -6.12 6.38
C GLY A 4 -0.30 -5.57 7.66
N SER A 5 -0.56 -6.25 8.78
CA SER A 5 0.04 -5.90 10.08
C SER A 5 1.50 -6.39 10.15
N LYS A 6 2.38 -5.59 10.78
CA LYS A 6 3.76 -6.00 11.10
C LYS A 6 3.85 -6.34 12.59
N PRO A 7 4.76 -7.26 13.00
CA PRO A 7 5.04 -7.47 14.41
C PRO A 7 5.39 -6.16 15.12
N GLY A 8 4.75 -5.89 16.25
CA GLY A 8 4.96 -4.66 17.01
C GLY A 8 4.29 -3.40 16.45
N ALA A 9 3.41 -3.51 15.46
CA ALA A 9 2.61 -2.36 15.01
C ALA A 9 1.74 -1.81 16.15
N SER A 10 1.87 -0.52 16.42
CA SER A 10 1.10 0.17 17.48
C SER A 10 -0.34 0.46 17.09
N VAL A 11 -0.71 0.26 15.83
CA VAL A 11 -2.04 0.49 15.27
C VAL A 11 -2.53 -0.80 14.64
N THR A 12 -3.76 -1.22 14.98
CA THR A 12 -4.36 -2.44 14.44
C THR A 12 -5.01 -2.20 13.07
N LEU A 13 -5.18 -3.26 12.28
CA LEU A 13 -5.91 -3.18 11.01
C LEU A 13 -7.37 -2.71 11.21
N THR A 14 -8.01 -3.09 12.31
CA THR A 14 -9.35 -2.62 12.67
C THR A 14 -9.39 -1.11 12.91
N GLN A 15 -8.40 -0.56 13.63
CA GLN A 15 -8.29 0.89 13.84
C GLN A 15 -8.06 1.64 12.53
N LEU A 16 -7.21 1.10 11.64
CA LEU A 16 -7.01 1.66 10.30
C LEU A 16 -8.31 1.64 9.50
N ALA A 17 -9.02 0.52 9.46
CA ALA A 17 -10.28 0.39 8.73
C ALA A 17 -11.33 1.39 9.24
N ALA A 18 -11.44 1.59 10.55
CA ALA A 18 -12.33 2.61 11.14
C ALA A 18 -11.94 4.03 10.69
N ALA A 19 -10.65 4.37 10.73
CA ALA A 19 -10.16 5.68 10.31
C ALA A 19 -10.33 5.94 8.80
N LEU A 20 -10.26 4.90 7.96
CA LEU A 20 -10.51 5.02 6.52
C LEU A 20 -12.00 5.20 6.20
N ARG A 21 -12.90 4.62 7.01
CA ARG A 21 -14.36 4.81 6.90
C ARG A 21 -14.80 6.19 7.40
N GLN A 22 -14.16 6.71 8.44
CA GLN A 22 -14.46 8.01 9.05
C GLN A 22 -13.19 8.86 9.20
N PRO A 23 -12.66 9.42 8.10
CA PRO A 23 -11.42 10.18 8.14
C PRO A 23 -11.62 11.54 8.81
N LEU A 24 -10.72 11.90 9.73
CA LEU A 24 -10.73 13.21 10.42
C LEU A 24 -10.31 14.37 9.50
N TYR A 25 -9.44 14.10 8.53
CA TYR A 25 -9.01 15.05 7.51
C TYR A 25 -9.49 14.59 6.14
N THR A 26 -9.82 15.53 5.25
CA THR A 26 -10.27 15.20 3.90
C THR A 26 -9.17 14.45 3.12
N PRO A 27 -9.39 13.18 2.76
CA PRO A 27 -8.42 12.41 1.99
C PRO A 27 -8.35 12.91 0.53
N SER A 28 -7.16 12.84 -0.08
CA SER A 28 -6.94 13.22 -1.49
C SER A 28 -5.83 12.38 -2.12
N LEU A 29 -5.84 12.26 -3.45
CA LEU A 29 -4.83 11.51 -4.21
C LEU A 29 -3.65 12.41 -4.56
N GLY A 30 -2.77 12.64 -3.59
CA GLY A 30 -1.52 13.40 -3.72
C GLY A 30 -1.69 14.93 -3.65
N ARG A 31 -2.60 15.51 -4.44
CA ARG A 31 -2.95 16.93 -4.37
C ARG A 31 -4.39 17.10 -3.91
N ARG A 32 -4.68 18.19 -3.18
CA ARG A 32 -6.05 18.51 -2.72
C ARG A 32 -7.07 18.67 -3.85
N SER A 33 -6.61 19.00 -5.05
CA SER A 33 -7.45 19.09 -6.25
C SER A 33 -7.86 17.74 -6.84
N CYS A 34 -7.32 16.63 -6.33
CA CYS A 34 -7.56 15.28 -6.84
C CYS A 34 -8.43 14.50 -5.83
N PRO A 35 -9.77 14.60 -5.92
CA PRO A 35 -10.68 13.89 -5.01
C PRO A 35 -10.68 12.38 -5.29
N LEU A 36 -11.21 11.62 -4.33
CA LEU A 36 -11.44 10.18 -4.49
C LEU A 36 -12.68 9.93 -5.36
N ALA A 37 -12.55 9.06 -6.36
CA ALA A 37 -13.68 8.61 -7.20
C ALA A 37 -14.46 7.41 -6.60
N ARG A 38 -13.89 6.77 -5.58
CA ARG A 38 -14.47 5.63 -4.85
C ARG A 38 -14.05 5.68 -3.38
N PRO A 39 -14.73 4.97 -2.46
CA PRO A 39 -14.29 4.85 -1.07
C PRO A 39 -12.82 4.41 -0.97
N LEU A 40 -12.11 4.91 0.04
CA LEU A 40 -10.68 4.63 0.22
C LEU A 40 -10.42 3.18 0.66
N LEU A 41 -11.37 2.60 1.42
CA LEU A 41 -11.37 1.20 1.82
C LEU A 41 -12.31 0.41 0.92
N GLU A 42 -11.75 -0.54 0.16
CA GLU A 42 -12.52 -1.47 -0.66
C GLU A 42 -13.10 -2.62 0.19
N GLY A 43 -12.28 -3.21 1.08
CA GLY A 43 -12.69 -4.32 1.92
C GLY A 43 -11.57 -4.82 2.83
N GLU A 44 -11.90 -5.84 3.61
CA GLU A 44 -11.01 -6.56 4.53
C GLU A 44 -11.04 -8.04 4.14
N LEU A 45 -9.88 -8.71 4.14
CA LEU A 45 -9.78 -10.12 3.76
C LEU A 45 -8.58 -10.78 4.43
N GLU A 46 -8.65 -12.11 4.55
CA GLU A 46 -7.57 -12.94 5.07
C GLU A 46 -6.75 -13.57 3.93
N ALA A 47 -5.43 -13.43 4.03
CA ALA A 47 -4.47 -13.98 3.10
C ALA A 47 -3.11 -14.16 3.80
N GLU A 48 -2.27 -15.00 3.22
CA GLU A 48 -0.91 -15.23 3.72
C GLU A 48 -0.04 -13.98 3.61
N ASP A 49 -0.16 -13.27 2.49
CA ASP A 49 0.56 -12.03 2.24
C ASP A 49 -0.24 -11.06 1.35
N ALA A 50 0.36 -9.90 1.07
CA ALA A 50 -0.25 -8.86 0.25
C ALA A 50 -0.41 -9.25 -1.23
N LEU A 51 0.44 -10.13 -1.78
CA LEU A 51 0.32 -10.58 -3.17
C LEU A 51 -0.87 -11.55 -3.29
N ALA A 52 -0.97 -12.52 -2.39
CA ALA A 52 -2.10 -13.44 -2.29
C ALA A 52 -3.41 -12.69 -2.02
N ALA A 53 -3.38 -11.60 -1.25
CA ALA A 53 -4.55 -10.74 -1.05
C ALA A 53 -5.01 -10.05 -2.33
N LEU A 54 -4.07 -9.47 -3.09
CA LEU A 54 -4.36 -8.81 -4.36
C LEU A 54 -4.85 -9.79 -5.43
N ALA A 55 -4.32 -11.02 -5.44
CA ALA A 55 -4.79 -12.07 -6.37
C ALA A 55 -6.27 -12.45 -6.17
N LYS A 56 -6.83 -12.22 -4.98
CA LYS A 56 -8.25 -12.46 -4.66
C LYS A 56 -9.15 -11.25 -4.97
N THR A 57 -8.59 -10.12 -5.40
CA THR A 57 -9.31 -8.85 -5.54
C THR A 57 -9.15 -8.32 -6.97
N ALA A 58 -10.25 -8.24 -7.71
CA ALA A 58 -10.21 -7.70 -9.08
C ALA A 58 -9.87 -6.20 -9.09
N PRO A 59 -9.17 -5.70 -10.13
CA PRO A 59 -8.51 -6.45 -11.21
C PRO A 59 -7.17 -7.07 -10.75
N VAL A 60 -6.84 -8.24 -11.32
CA VAL A 60 -5.69 -9.06 -10.87
C VAL A 60 -4.41 -8.79 -11.68
N ASP A 61 -4.50 -8.37 -12.94
CA ASP A 61 -3.37 -8.30 -13.90
C ASP A 61 -2.46 -7.05 -13.78
N GLY A 62 -2.25 -6.54 -12.55
CA GLY A 62 -1.45 -5.35 -12.29
C GLY A 62 0.02 -5.64 -11.97
N LEU A 63 0.93 -4.73 -12.32
CA LEU A 63 2.28 -4.72 -11.77
C LEU A 63 2.22 -4.31 -10.29
N VAL A 64 2.69 -5.18 -9.39
CA VAL A 64 2.70 -4.94 -7.96
C VAL A 64 4.08 -4.50 -7.49
N TYR A 65 4.11 -3.45 -6.67
CA TYR A 65 5.31 -2.97 -5.98
C TYR A 65 5.20 -3.40 -4.51
N SER A 66 6.10 -4.27 -4.06
CA SER A 66 6.07 -4.84 -2.71
C SER A 66 7.28 -4.40 -1.89
N GLU A 67 7.05 -4.14 -0.60
CA GLU A 67 8.13 -3.87 0.38
C GLU A 67 8.66 -5.14 1.04
N THR A 68 7.82 -6.17 1.13
CA THR A 68 8.10 -7.36 1.94
C THR A 68 8.47 -8.56 1.09
N GLN A 69 7.75 -8.76 -0.03
CA GLN A 69 8.04 -9.89 -0.91
C GLN A 69 9.18 -9.52 -1.85
N GLN A 70 10.30 -10.24 -1.75
CA GLN A 70 11.44 -10.02 -2.62
C GLN A 70 11.21 -10.61 -4.01
N SER A 71 11.81 -9.98 -5.02
CA SER A 71 11.88 -10.48 -6.40
C SER A 71 13.23 -10.12 -7.00
N ASP A 72 13.54 -10.70 -8.16
CA ASP A 72 14.77 -10.40 -8.92
C ASP A 72 14.73 -9.01 -9.59
N GLN A 73 13.65 -8.25 -9.39
CA GLN A 73 13.46 -6.91 -9.96
C GLN A 73 13.38 -5.85 -8.84
N PRO A 74 14.51 -5.53 -8.18
CA PRO A 74 14.54 -4.48 -7.17
C PRO A 74 14.52 -3.08 -7.81
N LEU A 75 13.79 -2.16 -7.17
CA LEU A 75 13.72 -0.74 -7.54
C LEU A 75 14.02 0.13 -6.32
N ARG A 76 14.94 1.09 -6.50
CA ARG A 76 15.28 2.07 -5.46
C ARG A 76 14.36 3.27 -5.56
N LEU A 77 13.60 3.56 -4.50
CA LEU A 77 12.68 4.70 -4.42
C LEU A 77 13.08 5.64 -3.28
N ARG A 78 12.98 6.95 -3.50
CA ARG A 78 13.24 7.98 -2.49
C ARG A 78 11.93 8.58 -1.98
N ASP A 79 11.15 7.78 -1.26
CA ASP A 79 9.78 8.08 -0.85
C ASP A 79 9.52 7.87 0.66
N VAL A 80 10.53 7.51 1.45
CA VAL A 80 10.38 7.35 2.91
C VAL A 80 10.56 8.70 3.61
N PRO A 81 9.53 9.27 4.25
CA PRO A 81 9.67 10.51 4.99
C PRO A 81 10.66 10.38 6.16
N LEU A 82 11.62 11.30 6.26
CA LEU A 82 12.54 11.33 7.39
C LEU A 82 11.90 12.10 8.56
N HIS A 83 11.35 11.37 9.54
CA HIS A 83 10.76 11.95 10.74
C HIS A 83 11.75 12.90 11.45
N GLY A 84 11.28 14.07 11.87
CA GLY A 84 12.13 15.14 12.43
C GLY A 84 12.72 16.09 11.38
N HIS A 85 12.71 15.73 10.10
CA HIS A 85 13.23 16.56 9.01
C HIS A 85 12.12 17.03 8.07
N LYS A 86 11.97 18.35 7.91
CA LYS A 86 10.93 18.92 7.05
C LYS A 86 11.24 18.67 5.57
N ARG A 87 10.32 18.00 4.86
CA ARG A 87 10.37 17.77 3.40
C ARG A 87 11.62 17.02 2.92
N GLN A 88 12.15 16.12 3.75
CA GLN A 88 13.28 15.26 3.39
C GLN A 88 12.84 13.79 3.34
N PHE A 89 13.41 13.07 2.38
CA PHE A 89 13.05 11.68 2.10
C PHE A 89 14.31 10.82 1.97
N GLY A 90 14.27 9.65 2.58
CA GLY A 90 15.27 8.59 2.46
C GLY A 90 14.97 7.64 1.30
N THR A 91 15.94 6.80 0.96
CA THR A 91 15.81 5.78 -0.09
C THR A 91 15.48 4.42 0.52
N ARG A 92 14.52 3.71 -0.06
CA ARG A 92 14.20 2.31 0.23
C ARG A 92 14.26 1.46 -1.04
N LEU A 93 14.24 0.14 -0.84
CA LEU A 93 14.05 -0.84 -1.90
C LEU A 93 12.59 -1.29 -1.92
N VAL A 94 12.04 -1.42 -3.11
CA VAL A 94 10.78 -2.12 -3.39
C VAL A 94 11.04 -3.15 -4.48
N TYR A 95 10.21 -4.19 -4.53
CA TYR A 95 10.37 -5.30 -5.46
C TYR A 95 9.17 -5.36 -6.39
N LEU A 96 9.45 -5.51 -7.69
CA LEU A 96 8.42 -5.57 -8.73
C LEU A 96 7.96 -7.02 -8.92
N HIS A 97 6.65 -7.22 -8.92
CA HIS A 97 5.99 -8.50 -9.15
C HIS A 97 5.01 -8.35 -10.30
N LYS A 98 5.27 -9.05 -11.41
CA LYS A 98 4.37 -9.12 -12.56
C LYS A 98 3.65 -10.47 -12.51
N ASP A 99 2.35 -10.47 -12.74
CA ASP A 99 1.60 -11.71 -12.84
C ASP A 99 2.08 -12.52 -14.07
N PRO A 100 2.47 -13.80 -13.93
CA PRO A 100 2.98 -14.63 -15.03
C PRO A 100 1.98 -14.85 -16.18
N THR A 101 0.69 -14.58 -15.98
CA THR A 101 -0.37 -14.75 -16.99
C THR A 101 -0.27 -13.76 -18.15
N CYS A 102 0.52 -12.69 -18.03
CA CYS A 102 0.81 -11.76 -19.12
C CYS A 102 2.20 -12.02 -19.73
N SER A 103 2.27 -13.01 -20.63
CA SER A 103 3.34 -13.19 -21.63
C SER A 103 2.81 -12.87 -23.03
#